data_AF-A0A151C161-F1
#
_entry.id   AF-A0A151C161-F1
#
_cell.length_a   1.000
_cell.length_b   1.000
_cell.length_c   1.000
_cell.angle_alpha   90.00
_cell.angle_beta   90.00
_cell.angle_gamma   90.00
#
_symmetry.space_group_name_H-M   'P 1'
#
loop_
_entity.id
_entity.type
_entity.pdbx_description
1 polymer ?
#
loop_
_entity_poly.entity_id
_entity_poly.type
_entity_poly.pdbx_seq_one_letter_code
_entity_poly.pdbx_strand_id
1 'polypeptide(L)'
;MARMTRESWRRQRDSDLRAKIRRYGYTVLHIGGGCDDPACTEPHSPLSEQFGYTVGLTEHGHPELLVSGLVALDSYRLLNNLGHNIVDHGDRLRPGELIDFGGFGIGAVVEIEDSSRQLTVANEFYRVPYRLPIAALRVVVAGSDRFN
;
A
#
# COMPACT_ATOMS: atom_id res chain seq x y z
N MET A 1 -28.18 12.52 -11.13
CA MET A 1 -26.98 11.66 -11.23
C MET A 1 -27.31 10.31 -10.61
N ALA A 2 -27.23 9.22 -11.38
CA ALA A 2 -27.52 7.88 -10.87
C ALA A 2 -26.44 7.46 -9.88
N ARG A 3 -26.82 7.11 -8.64
CA ARG A 3 -25.91 6.67 -7.59
C ARG A 3 -25.44 5.25 -7.92
N MET A 4 -24.17 5.07 -8.27
CA MET A 4 -23.59 3.74 -8.51
C MET A 4 -23.71 2.87 -7.25
N THR A 5 -24.06 1.59 -7.43
CA THR A 5 -24.16 0.63 -6.33
C THR A 5 -22.76 0.27 -5.78
N ARG A 6 -22.67 -0.17 -4.51
CA ARG A 6 -21.40 -0.62 -3.90
C ARG A 6 -20.72 -1.73 -4.71
N GLU A 7 -21.50 -2.62 -5.31
CA GLU A 7 -20.99 -3.69 -6.17
C GLU A 7 -20.39 -3.15 -7.47
N SER A 8 -21.05 -2.16 -8.10
CA SER A 8 -20.54 -1.51 -9.30
C SER A 8 -19.22 -0.79 -9.03
N TRP A 9 -19.12 -0.07 -7.91
CA TRP A 9 -17.87 0.56 -7.45
C TRP A 9 -16.74 -0.43 -7.22
N ARG A 10 -17.02 -1.56 -6.55
CA ARG A 10 -16.03 -2.62 -6.32
C ARG A 10 -15.52 -3.21 -7.63
N ARG A 11 -16.42 -3.52 -8.58
CA ARG A 11 -16.03 -4.04 -9.89
C ARG A 11 -15.18 -3.05 -10.68
N GLN A 12 -15.55 -1.78 -10.69
CA GLN A 12 -14.76 -0.74 -11.36
C GLN A 12 -13.37 -0.62 -10.72
N ARG A 13 -13.29 -0.55 -9.39
CA ARG A 13 -12.02 -0.54 -8.63
C ARG A 13 -11.15 -1.74 -9.00
N ASP A 14 -11.71 -2.95 -8.98
CA ASP A 14 -10.97 -4.17 -9.31
C ASP A 14 -10.47 -4.18 -10.76
N SER A 15 -11.28 -3.69 -11.70
CA SER A 15 -10.86 -3.55 -13.11
C SER A 15 -9.68 -2.59 -13.25
N ASP A 16 -9.71 -1.44 -12.56
CA ASP A 16 -8.65 -0.45 -12.60
C ASP A 16 -7.37 -0.97 -11.94
N LEU A 17 -7.49 -1.67 -10.81
CA LEU A 17 -6.37 -2.35 -10.16
C LEU A 17 -5.74 -3.37 -11.11
N ARG A 18 -6.53 -4.25 -11.73
CA ARG A 18 -6.03 -5.23 -12.71
C ARG A 18 -5.32 -4.56 -13.87
N ALA A 19 -5.84 -3.44 -14.38
CA ALA A 19 -5.21 -2.72 -15.48
C ALA A 19 -3.84 -2.14 -15.08
N LYS A 20 -3.71 -1.57 -13.87
CA LYS A 20 -2.44 -1.06 -13.36
C LYS A 20 -1.45 -2.18 -13.08
N ILE A 21 -1.87 -3.26 -12.41
CA ILE A 21 -1.03 -4.42 -12.11
C ILE A 21 -0.50 -5.05 -13.40
N ARG A 22 -1.34 -5.26 -14.42
CA ARG A 22 -0.88 -5.77 -15.71
C ARG A 22 0.14 -4.87 -16.41
N ARG A 23 0.06 -3.56 -16.19
CA ARG A 23 0.93 -2.59 -16.85
C ARG A 23 2.26 -2.37 -16.11
N TYR A 24 2.23 -2.39 -14.78
CA TYR A 24 3.36 -1.98 -13.94
C TYR A 24 3.84 -3.07 -12.96
N GLY A 25 3.22 -4.25 -12.98
CA GLY A 25 3.47 -5.33 -12.04
C GLY A 25 2.78 -5.15 -10.68
N TYR A 26 2.47 -3.91 -10.27
CA TYR A 26 1.76 -3.58 -9.03
C TYR A 26 1.12 -2.19 -9.10
N THR A 27 0.41 -1.81 -8.05
CA THR A 27 -0.06 -0.44 -7.80
C THR A 27 0.02 -0.13 -6.31
N VAL A 28 0.02 1.16 -5.96
CA VAL A 28 -0.06 1.63 -4.58
C VAL A 28 -1.45 2.18 -4.30
N LEU A 29 -1.95 1.96 -3.09
CA LEU A 29 -3.14 2.59 -2.53
C LEU A 29 -2.76 3.32 -1.24
N HIS A 30 -3.35 4.49 -1.02
CA HIS A 30 -3.16 5.27 0.21
C HIS A 30 -4.50 5.47 0.93
N ILE A 31 -4.49 5.30 2.25
CA ILE A 31 -5.66 5.38 3.12
C ILE A 31 -5.48 6.54 4.11
N GLY A 32 -6.57 7.27 4.35
CA GLY A 32 -6.60 8.40 5.29
C GLY A 32 -6.10 9.72 4.71
N GLY A 33 -5.67 9.74 3.44
CA GLY A 33 -5.17 10.93 2.75
C GLY A 33 -6.23 11.91 2.27
N GLY A 34 -7.51 11.74 2.62
CA GLY A 34 -8.61 12.56 2.09
C GLY A 34 -8.78 12.42 0.57
N CYS A 35 -9.41 13.41 -0.07
CA CYS A 35 -9.47 13.50 -1.53
C CYS A 35 -8.81 14.78 -2.03
N ASP A 36 -8.21 14.68 -3.22
CA ASP A 36 -7.53 15.80 -3.90
C ASP A 36 -8.52 16.75 -4.62
N ASP A 37 -9.83 16.52 -4.48
CA ASP A 37 -10.88 17.35 -5.08
C ASP A 37 -11.09 18.61 -4.22
N PRO A 38 -11.00 19.84 -4.78
CA PRO A 38 -11.28 21.07 -4.04
C PRO A 38 -12.71 21.13 -3.44
N ALA A 39 -13.66 20.37 -4.00
CA ALA A 39 -15.02 20.25 -3.49
C ALA A 39 -15.18 19.16 -2.42
N CYS A 40 -14.14 18.35 -2.18
CA CYS A 40 -14.15 17.39 -1.10
C CYS A 40 -13.98 18.08 0.25
N THR A 41 -14.95 17.89 1.13
CA THR A 41 -14.92 18.38 2.51
C THR A 41 -14.55 17.29 3.52
N GLU A 42 -14.19 16.09 3.06
CA GLU A 42 -13.81 15.01 3.98
C GLU A 42 -12.44 15.31 4.61
N PRO A 43 -12.35 15.36 5.96
CA PRO A 43 -11.11 15.67 6.63
C PRO A 43 -10.08 14.55 6.43
N HIS A 44 -8.82 14.92 6.27
CA HIS A 44 -7.71 13.98 6.33
C HIS A 44 -7.65 13.33 7.72
N SER A 45 -7.37 12.03 7.77
CA SER A 45 -7.07 11.36 9.03
C SER A 45 -5.74 11.89 9.61
N PRO A 46 -5.52 11.85 10.93
CA PRO A 46 -4.22 12.12 11.52
C PRO A 46 -3.12 11.29 10.84
N LEU A 47 -1.91 11.84 10.66
CA LEU A 47 -0.81 11.14 9.97
C LEU A 47 -0.52 9.76 10.57
N SER A 48 -0.63 9.62 11.88
CA SER A 48 -0.47 8.34 12.60
C SER A 48 -1.45 7.24 12.18
N GLU A 49 -2.58 7.62 11.57
CA GLU A 49 -3.61 6.70 11.06
C GLU A 49 -3.56 6.55 9.54
N GLN A 50 -2.74 7.35 8.85
CA GLN A 50 -2.54 7.25 7.41
C GLN A 50 -1.52 6.16 7.07
N PHE A 51 -1.79 5.44 5.98
CA PHE A 51 -0.88 4.43 5.48
C PHE A 51 -1.06 4.18 3.99
N GLY A 52 0.05 3.87 3.33
CA GLY A 52 0.08 3.37 1.95
C GLY A 52 0.41 1.89 1.91
N TYR A 53 -0.10 1.17 0.93
CA TYR A 53 0.30 -0.21 0.67
C TYR A 53 0.24 -0.60 -0.81
N THR A 54 0.99 -1.63 -1.17
CA THR A 54 1.01 -2.19 -2.53
C THR A 54 -0.13 -3.19 -2.75
N VAL A 55 -0.54 -3.32 -4.01
CA VAL A 55 -1.37 -4.42 -4.51
C VAL A 55 -0.74 -4.91 -5.79
N GLY A 56 -0.30 -6.16 -5.84
CA GLY A 56 0.39 -6.70 -7.03
C GLY A 56 1.61 -7.54 -6.72
N LEU A 57 2.34 -7.21 -5.65
CA LEU A 57 3.61 -7.87 -5.33
C LEU A 57 3.41 -9.37 -5.03
N THR A 58 2.23 -9.74 -4.55
CA THR A 58 1.82 -11.13 -4.37
C THR A 58 1.94 -11.96 -5.66
N GLU A 59 1.63 -11.38 -6.82
CA GLU A 59 1.75 -12.07 -8.13
C GLU A 59 3.22 -12.34 -8.51
N HIS A 60 4.17 -11.65 -7.87
CA HIS A 60 5.62 -11.83 -8.03
C HIS A 60 6.24 -12.71 -6.92
N GLY A 61 5.40 -13.35 -6.09
CA GLY A 61 5.84 -14.18 -4.97
C GLY A 61 6.47 -13.37 -3.82
N HIS A 62 6.13 -12.09 -3.71
CA HIS A 62 6.58 -11.21 -2.63
C HIS A 62 5.40 -10.76 -1.76
N PRO A 63 5.53 -10.63 -0.43
CA PRO A 63 4.49 -10.03 0.41
C PRO A 63 4.12 -8.61 -0.05
N GLU A 64 2.89 -8.17 0.19
CA GLU A 64 2.58 -6.75 -0.04
C GLU A 64 3.31 -5.85 0.97
N LEU A 65 3.70 -4.66 0.56
CA LEU A 65 4.37 -3.68 1.42
C LEU A 65 3.39 -2.67 1.98
N LEU A 66 3.57 -2.26 3.23
CA LEU A 66 2.83 -1.19 3.88
C LEU A 66 3.77 -0.20 4.56
N VAL A 67 3.48 1.09 4.43
CA VAL A 67 4.11 2.18 5.18
C VAL A 67 3.05 2.99 5.91
N SER A 68 3.35 3.43 7.13
CA SER A 68 2.45 4.23 7.97
C SER A 68 3.09 5.56 8.34
N GLY A 69 2.30 6.56 8.70
CA GLY A 69 2.83 7.84 9.17
C GLY A 69 3.31 8.77 8.05
N LEU A 70 2.95 8.49 6.80
CA LEU A 70 3.32 9.28 5.63
C LEU A 70 2.08 9.84 4.95
N VAL A 71 2.22 11.01 4.33
CA VAL A 71 1.21 11.53 3.40
C VAL A 71 1.20 10.70 2.11
N ALA A 72 0.12 10.80 1.34
CA ALA A 72 -0.06 10.03 0.11
C ALA A 72 1.13 10.12 -0.84
N LEU A 73 1.63 11.34 -1.10
CA LEU A 73 2.76 11.56 -2.01
C LEU A 73 4.03 10.81 -1.60
N ASP A 74 4.35 10.80 -0.31
CA ASP A 74 5.56 10.16 0.21
C ASP A 74 5.39 8.64 0.30
N SER A 75 4.20 8.16 0.67
CA SER A 75 3.83 6.75 0.55
C SER A 75 4.02 6.25 -0.89
N TYR A 76 3.53 7.00 -1.89
CA TYR A 76 3.67 6.66 -3.30
C TYR A 76 5.13 6.60 -3.73
N ARG A 77 5.94 7.60 -3.37
CA ARG A 77 7.36 7.64 -3.74
C ARG A 77 8.13 6.46 -3.17
N LEU A 78 7.98 6.20 -1.88
CA LEU A 78 8.69 5.14 -1.18
C LEU A 78 8.26 3.77 -1.72
N LEU A 79 6.95 3.50 -1.77
CA LEU A 79 6.45 2.20 -2.21
C LEU A 79 6.69 1.94 -3.70
N ASN A 80 6.68 2.97 -4.55
CA ASN A 80 7.04 2.78 -5.96
C ASN A 80 8.54 2.51 -6.14
N ASN A 81 9.40 3.11 -5.32
CA ASN A 81 10.83 2.81 -5.38
C ASN A 81 11.10 1.35 -4.97
N LEU A 82 10.55 0.91 -3.83
CA LEU A 82 10.70 -0.48 -3.38
C LEU A 82 10.04 -1.48 -4.35
N GLY A 83 8.81 -1.18 -4.81
CA GLY A 83 8.08 -2.04 -5.73
C GLY A 83 8.78 -2.17 -7.09
N HIS A 84 9.36 -1.09 -7.61
CA HIS A 84 10.19 -1.14 -8.82
C HIS A 84 11.36 -2.11 -8.63
N ASN A 85 12.09 -2.03 -7.51
CA ASN A 85 13.21 -2.93 -7.26
C ASN A 85 12.78 -4.41 -7.13
N ILE A 86 11.66 -4.67 -6.48
CA ILE A 86 11.14 -6.03 -6.31
C ILE A 86 10.70 -6.64 -7.66
N VAL A 87 10.04 -5.85 -8.51
CA VAL A 87 9.46 -6.33 -9.78
C VAL A 87 10.50 -6.36 -10.89
N ASP A 88 11.30 -5.31 -11.03
CA ASP A 88 12.20 -5.15 -12.19
C ASP A 88 13.62 -5.69 -11.91
N HIS A 89 14.07 -5.68 -10.65
CA HIS A 89 15.41 -6.15 -10.27
C HIS A 89 15.41 -7.45 -9.47
N GLY A 90 14.23 -7.93 -9.05
CA GLY A 90 14.07 -9.20 -8.34
C GLY A 90 14.39 -9.13 -6.84
N ASP A 91 14.50 -7.94 -6.26
CA ASP A 91 14.77 -7.77 -4.84
C ASP A 91 13.70 -8.45 -3.97
N ARG A 92 14.10 -8.92 -2.78
CA ARG A 92 13.21 -9.60 -1.84
C ARG A 92 13.46 -9.08 -0.44
N LEU A 93 12.46 -8.38 0.11
CA LEU A 93 12.51 -7.91 1.49
C LEU A 93 12.09 -9.01 2.45
N ARG A 94 12.74 -9.06 3.61
CA ARG A 94 12.46 -10.04 4.66
C ARG A 94 12.27 -9.37 6.02
N PRO A 95 11.42 -9.94 6.91
CA PRO A 95 11.34 -9.46 8.29
C PRO A 95 12.71 -9.40 8.96
N GLY A 96 12.98 -8.30 9.67
CA GLY A 96 14.24 -8.03 10.34
C GLY A 96 15.29 -7.32 9.49
N GLU A 97 15.06 -7.14 8.18
CA GLU A 97 15.96 -6.37 7.33
C GLU A 97 15.91 -4.87 7.63
N LEU A 98 17.04 -4.21 7.42
CA LEU A 98 17.17 -2.76 7.47
C LEU A 98 17.40 -2.22 6.06
N ILE A 99 16.63 -1.20 5.68
CA ILE A 99 16.71 -0.51 4.40
C ILE A 99 17.24 0.89 4.65
N ASP A 100 18.34 1.26 3.99
CA ASP A 100 18.83 2.62 3.99
C ASP A 100 18.10 3.44 2.92
N PHE A 101 17.28 4.41 3.35
CA PHE A 101 16.63 5.38 2.47
C PHE A 101 17.47 6.65 2.27
N GLY A 102 18.76 6.61 2.59
CA GLY A 102 19.68 7.74 2.51
C GLY A 102 19.24 8.87 3.45
N GLY A 103 18.98 10.05 2.87
CA GLY A 103 18.57 11.24 3.63
C GLY A 103 17.27 11.09 4.42
N PHE A 104 16.47 10.06 4.14
CA PHE A 104 15.23 9.75 4.86
C PHE A 104 15.42 8.83 6.08
N GLY A 105 16.64 8.31 6.28
CA GLY A 105 16.98 7.45 7.42
C GLY A 105 16.87 5.95 7.12
N ILE A 106 16.93 5.15 8.19
CA ILE A 106 16.90 3.68 8.11
C ILE A 106 15.47 3.21 8.41
N GLY A 107 14.95 2.36 7.52
CA GLY A 107 13.69 1.66 7.74
C GLY A 107 13.89 0.21 8.17
N ALA A 108 13.10 -0.25 9.15
CA ALA A 108 13.04 -1.65 9.54
C ALA A 108 11.87 -2.36 8.85
N VAL A 109 12.11 -3.56 8.33
CA VAL A 109 11.09 -4.41 7.74
C VAL A 109 10.52 -5.33 8.82
N VAL A 110 9.21 -5.27 9.04
CA VAL A 110 8.51 -6.03 10.08
C VAL A 110 7.37 -6.82 9.45
N GLU A 111 7.16 -8.05 9.88
CA GLU A 111 6.02 -8.84 9.42
C GLU A 111 4.69 -8.29 9.95
N ILE A 112 3.64 -8.35 9.13
CA ILE A 112 2.27 -8.10 9.57
C ILE A 112 1.59 -9.46 9.76
N GLU A 113 1.36 -9.84 11.01
CA GLU A 113 0.76 -11.14 11.38
C GLU A 113 -0.64 -11.34 10.77
N ASP A 114 -1.46 -10.29 10.76
CA ASP A 114 -2.79 -10.29 10.14
C ASP A 114 -3.01 -9.00 9.35
N SER A 115 -3.01 -9.12 8.02
CA SER A 115 -3.19 -7.98 7.10
C SER A 115 -4.66 -7.66 6.80
N SER A 116 -5.62 -8.42 7.33
CA SER A 116 -7.04 -8.35 6.93
C SER A 116 -7.66 -6.96 7.10
N ARG A 117 -7.23 -6.23 8.15
CA ARG A 117 -7.76 -4.91 8.49
C ARG A 117 -7.06 -3.78 7.76
N GLN A 118 -5.75 -3.87 7.53
CA GLN A 118 -5.02 -2.80 6.85
C GLN A 118 -5.11 -2.94 5.32
N LEU A 119 -4.95 -4.15 4.79
CA LEU A 119 -4.90 -4.41 3.35
C LEU A 119 -6.25 -4.95 2.84
N THR A 120 -7.36 -4.32 3.24
CA THR A 120 -8.70 -4.81 2.90
C THR A 120 -8.91 -4.93 1.39
N VAL A 121 -8.46 -3.95 0.60
CA VAL A 121 -8.61 -3.99 -0.87
C VAL A 121 -7.79 -5.11 -1.49
N ALA A 122 -6.53 -5.28 -1.08
CA ALA A 122 -5.68 -6.34 -1.62
C ALA A 122 -6.20 -7.73 -1.22
N ASN A 123 -6.66 -7.89 0.02
CA ASN A 123 -7.32 -9.10 0.47
C ASN A 123 -8.58 -9.37 -0.35
N GLU A 124 -9.49 -8.39 -0.53
CA GLU A 124 -10.67 -8.56 -1.40
C GLU A 124 -10.29 -8.95 -2.84
N PHE A 125 -9.24 -8.34 -3.39
CA PHE A 125 -8.79 -8.53 -4.76
C PHE A 125 -8.23 -9.94 -5.04
N TYR A 126 -7.47 -10.49 -4.09
CA TYR A 126 -6.85 -11.81 -4.21
C TYR A 126 -7.63 -12.94 -3.52
N ARG A 127 -8.70 -12.61 -2.78
CA ARG A 127 -9.37 -13.61 -1.95
C ARG A 127 -9.99 -14.71 -2.78
N VAL A 128 -9.51 -15.92 -2.49
CA VAL A 128 -10.26 -17.16 -2.59
C VAL A 128 -10.95 -17.36 -1.23
N PRO A 129 -12.23 -17.78 -1.17
CA PRO A 129 -12.87 -18.13 0.09
C PRO A 129 -12.01 -19.08 0.93
N TYR A 130 -11.98 -18.87 2.26
CA TYR A 130 -11.28 -19.69 3.25
C TYR A 130 -9.74 -19.68 3.23
N ARG A 131 -9.09 -18.77 2.50
CA ARG A 131 -7.65 -18.53 2.64
C ARG A 131 -7.32 -17.55 3.77
N LEU A 132 -6.12 -17.74 4.33
CA LEU A 132 -5.47 -16.75 5.20
C LEU A 132 -5.36 -15.39 4.49
N PRO A 133 -5.32 -14.29 5.25
CA PRO A 133 -4.98 -12.98 4.69
C PRO A 133 -3.68 -13.04 3.90
N ILE A 134 -3.55 -12.18 2.89
CA ILE A 134 -2.31 -12.11 2.10
C ILE A 134 -1.14 -11.72 3.00
N ALA A 135 0.04 -12.30 2.72
CA ALA A 135 1.26 -11.95 3.44
C ALA A 135 1.61 -10.48 3.21
N ALA A 136 2.04 -9.80 4.27
CA ALA A 136 2.41 -8.39 4.18
C ALA A 136 3.59 -8.05 5.10
N LEU A 137 4.39 -7.07 4.67
CA LEU A 137 5.49 -6.49 5.43
C LEU A 137 5.23 -5.01 5.65
N ARG A 138 5.47 -4.53 6.87
CA ARG A 138 5.52 -3.11 7.18
C ARG A 138 6.96 -2.62 7.08
N VAL A 139 7.17 -1.50 6.39
CA VAL A 139 8.42 -0.74 6.46
C VAL A 139 8.23 0.41 7.44
N VAL A 140 8.96 0.35 8.56
CA VAL A 140 8.93 1.34 9.64
C VAL A 140 10.15 2.23 9.51
N VAL A 141 9.97 3.48 9.05
CA VAL A 141 11.07 4.43 8.91
C VAL A 141 11.36 5.11 10.24
N ALA A 142 12.56 4.94 10.79
CA ALA A 142 12.97 5.61 12.02
C ALA A 142 13.17 7.12 11.74
N GLY A 143 12.39 7.98 12.41
CA GLY A 143 12.51 9.44 12.29
C GLY A 143 11.30 10.17 11.68
N SER A 144 10.14 9.51 11.57
CA SER A 144 8.88 10.13 11.12
C SER A 144 8.39 11.32 11.97
N ASP A 145 9.05 11.60 13.11
CA ASP A 145 8.81 12.79 13.94
C ASP A 145 9.27 14.11 13.30
N ARG A 146 9.91 14.08 12.13
CA ARG A 146 10.40 15.31 11.45
C ARG A 146 9.40 16.00 10.52
N PHE A 147 8.16 15.52 10.46
CA PHE A 147 7.09 16.13 9.65
C PHE A 147 5.98 16.79 10.50
N ASN A 148 6.26 17.11 11.76
CA ASN A 148 5.41 17.98 12.58
C ASN A 148 6.05 19.36 12.74
#